data_AF-A0A957KUL5-F1
#
_entry.id   AF-A0A957KUL5-F1
#
_cell.length_a   1.000
_cell.length_b   1.000
_cell.length_c   1.000
_cell.angle_alpha   90.00
_cell.angle_beta   90.00
_cell.angle_gamma   90.00
#
_symmetry.space_group_name_H-M   'P 1'
#
loop_
_entity.id
_entity.type
_entity.pdbx_description
1 polymer ?
#
loop_
_entity_poly.entity_id
_entity_poly.type
_entity_poly.pdbx_seq_one_letter_code
_entity_poly.pdbx_strand_id
1 'polypeptide(L)'
;MSHQPSRRRSFIAWTHLFAVLAMVLALAPAYSARAQDADAQPAAELPLSVAEQLAALPGLVPAGLPEGVEVPEGMTAEELAQMPDRTKLAVIDYTVEGSAVNARVQLPASQAAFIASGFPTSNFSSSSFLNLGWDRNGNNAMRMLLQFDLSALPANAQISSASFFINQSLITPANDSQSMSFRAQLMQQSWSAGSVTWNNANFLGGTAFPLGSIPPVAGWVTGNATDVVRAWDSGEPNRGLIITGDETPSAGRWRQFFSRQ
;
A
#
# COMPACT_ATOMS: atom_id res chain seq x y z
N MET A 1 -27.04 -40.35 -94.04
CA MET A 1 -25.75 -40.68 -93.40
C MET A 1 -25.71 -39.96 -92.06
N SER A 2 -25.46 -40.53 -90.91
CA SER A 2 -25.16 -41.89 -90.45
C SER A 2 -24.91 -41.74 -88.95
N HIS A 3 -25.37 -42.73 -88.18
CA HIS A 3 -24.73 -43.19 -86.93
C HIS A 3 -24.61 -42.27 -85.69
N GLN A 4 -25.32 -42.69 -84.64
CA GLN A 4 -24.78 -42.72 -83.27
C GLN A 4 -23.39 -43.43 -83.27
N PRO A 5 -22.42 -42.98 -82.47
CA PRO A 5 -22.12 -43.68 -81.21
C PRO A 5 -21.59 -42.73 -80.09
N SER A 6 -21.90 -42.92 -78.81
CA SER A 6 -21.35 -43.93 -77.87
C SER A 6 -19.82 -43.90 -77.73
N ARG A 7 -19.31 -43.64 -76.50
CA ARG A 7 -18.37 -44.49 -75.71
C ARG A 7 -17.68 -43.66 -74.61
N ARG A 8 -17.95 -43.98 -73.33
CA ARG A 8 -17.17 -44.89 -72.43
C ARG A 8 -15.96 -44.16 -71.81
N ARG A 9 -15.62 -44.23 -70.53
CA ARG A 9 -15.58 -45.32 -69.51
C ARG A 9 -15.35 -44.60 -68.14
N SER A 10 -16.10 -44.81 -67.06
CA SER A 10 -16.08 -45.93 -66.06
C SER A 10 -14.74 -45.99 -65.29
N PHE A 11 -14.59 -46.17 -63.96
CA PHE A 11 -15.29 -46.84 -62.84
C PHE A 11 -14.70 -46.20 -61.52
N ILE A 12 -15.23 -46.31 -60.30
CA ILE A 12 -15.20 -47.44 -59.33
C ILE A 12 -16.02 -46.95 -58.10
N ALA A 13 -17.19 -47.53 -57.78
CA ALA A 13 -17.51 -48.59 -56.78
C ALA A 13 -17.60 -48.09 -55.31
N TRP A 14 -18.81 -48.00 -54.69
CA TRP A 14 -19.52 -49.05 -53.89
C TRP A 14 -18.99 -49.12 -52.44
N THR A 15 -19.74 -49.18 -51.32
CA THR A 15 -21.11 -49.63 -50.94
C THR A 15 -21.28 -49.38 -49.41
N HIS A 16 -22.42 -48.84 -48.92
CA HIS A 16 -23.54 -49.53 -48.19
C HIS A 16 -23.23 -49.96 -46.72
N LEU A 17 -24.14 -50.05 -45.74
CA LEU A 17 -25.61 -50.07 -45.63
C LEU A 17 -26.00 -49.94 -44.12
N PHE A 18 -27.11 -49.23 -43.81
CA PHE A 18 -28.23 -49.48 -42.84
C PHE A 18 -28.02 -50.20 -41.48
N ALA A 19 -28.84 -50.10 -40.43
CA ALA A 19 -29.88 -49.21 -39.89
C ALA A 19 -30.59 -49.97 -38.72
N VAL A 20 -31.30 -49.24 -37.84
CA VAL A 20 -32.47 -49.65 -37.00
C VAL A 20 -32.26 -50.09 -35.51
N LEU A 21 -32.61 -49.15 -34.61
CA LEU A 21 -33.60 -49.14 -33.49
C LEU A 21 -33.66 -50.28 -32.43
N ALA A 22 -33.62 -49.90 -31.13
CA ALA A 22 -34.60 -50.29 -30.09
C ALA A 22 -34.34 -49.59 -28.73
N MET A 23 -35.43 -49.22 -28.05
CA MET A 23 -35.54 -48.51 -26.76
C MET A 23 -35.96 -49.50 -25.66
N VAL A 24 -35.34 -49.49 -24.47
CA VAL A 24 -35.88 -50.11 -23.23
C VAL A 24 -35.42 -49.35 -21.98
N LEU A 25 -36.38 -48.87 -21.17
CA LEU A 25 -36.23 -48.46 -19.76
C LEU A 25 -36.00 -49.70 -18.87
N ALA A 26 -35.22 -49.58 -17.79
CA ALA A 26 -35.67 -49.81 -16.40
C ALA A 26 -34.53 -50.08 -15.39
N LEU A 27 -34.81 -49.63 -14.14
CA LEU A 27 -34.37 -50.17 -12.84
C LEU A 27 -32.94 -49.89 -12.36
N ALA A 28 -32.85 -48.99 -11.37
CA ALA A 28 -31.77 -49.00 -10.38
C ALA A 28 -31.91 -50.19 -9.42
N PRO A 29 -30.79 -50.74 -8.92
CA PRO A 29 -30.75 -51.35 -7.60
C PRO A 29 -30.05 -50.42 -6.59
N ALA A 30 -30.63 -50.30 -5.40
CA ALA A 30 -29.92 -49.94 -4.18
C ALA A 30 -29.17 -51.18 -3.62
N TYR A 31 -28.21 -50.95 -2.71
CA TYR A 31 -27.17 -51.84 -2.10
C TYR A 31 -25.77 -51.59 -2.69
N SER A 32 -24.68 -51.34 -1.94
CA SER A 32 -24.36 -51.43 -0.51
C SER A 32 -23.21 -50.48 -0.19
N ALA A 33 -23.11 -50.03 1.06
CA ALA A 33 -21.93 -49.35 1.57
C ALA A 33 -20.68 -50.26 1.61
N ARG A 34 -19.52 -49.61 1.42
CA ARG A 34 -18.16 -49.93 1.90
C ARG A 34 -17.14 -50.38 0.84
N ALA A 35 -16.36 -49.41 0.36
CA ALA A 35 -14.91 -49.56 0.17
C ALA A 35 -14.27 -48.16 0.31
N GLN A 36 -13.13 -48.12 0.99
CA GLN A 36 -12.33 -46.93 1.27
C GLN A 36 -11.88 -46.26 -0.02
N ASP A 37 -12.13 -44.95 -0.15
CA ASP A 37 -11.27 -44.07 -0.94
C ASP A 37 -10.65 -43.06 0.01
N ALA A 38 -9.38 -43.33 0.30
CA ALA A 38 -8.46 -42.43 0.97
C ALA A 38 -7.97 -41.41 -0.07
N ASP A 39 -8.80 -40.41 -0.37
CA ASP A 39 -8.41 -39.19 -1.09
C ASP A 39 -9.27 -38.02 -0.58
N ALA A 40 -9.21 -37.77 0.72
CA ALA A 40 -9.62 -36.48 1.24
C ALA A 40 -8.50 -35.49 0.91
N GLN A 41 -8.62 -34.79 -0.22
CA GLN A 41 -7.94 -33.52 -0.42
C GLN A 41 -8.17 -32.69 0.86
N PRO A 42 -7.11 -32.17 1.51
CA PRO A 42 -7.30 -31.30 2.66
C PRO A 42 -8.25 -30.19 2.21
N ALA A 43 -9.36 -30.04 2.93
CA ALA A 43 -10.33 -28.99 2.67
C ALA A 43 -9.52 -27.70 2.53
N ALA A 44 -9.55 -27.08 1.35
CA ALA A 44 -8.99 -25.75 1.17
C ALA A 44 -9.62 -24.90 2.27
N GLU A 45 -8.81 -24.39 3.19
CA GLU A 45 -9.30 -23.52 4.26
C GLU A 45 -10.13 -22.43 3.59
N LEU A 46 -11.40 -22.32 3.99
CA LEU A 46 -12.25 -21.24 3.51
C LEU A 46 -11.52 -19.94 3.83
N PRO A 47 -11.37 -19.00 2.87
CA PRO A 47 -10.76 -17.74 3.18
C PRO A 47 -11.55 -17.07 4.31
N LEU A 48 -10.84 -16.69 5.38
CA LEU A 48 -11.40 -15.86 6.45
C LEU A 48 -12.16 -14.70 5.82
N SER A 49 -13.40 -14.47 6.27
CA SER A 49 -14.16 -13.31 5.84
C SER A 49 -13.38 -12.03 6.14
N VAL A 50 -13.59 -10.97 5.37
CA VAL A 50 -12.90 -9.68 5.58
C VAL A 50 -13.07 -9.19 7.04
N ALA A 51 -14.23 -9.44 7.64
CA ALA A 51 -14.49 -9.15 9.04
C ALA A 51 -13.59 -9.95 9.99
N GLU A 52 -13.37 -11.25 9.73
CA GLU A 52 -12.46 -12.09 10.53
C GLU A 52 -10.99 -11.71 10.33
N GLN A 53 -10.58 -11.31 9.12
CA GLN A 53 -9.22 -10.80 8.86
C GLN A 53 -8.95 -9.50 9.62
N LEU A 54 -9.91 -8.56 9.61
CA LEU A 54 -9.80 -7.32 10.37
C LEU A 54 -9.88 -7.55 11.89
N ALA A 55 -10.69 -8.51 12.34
CA ALA A 55 -10.74 -8.89 13.75
C ALA A 55 -9.45 -9.55 14.25
N ALA A 56 -8.65 -10.14 13.35
CA ALA A 56 -7.33 -10.68 13.67
C ALA A 56 -6.24 -9.60 13.79
N LEU A 57 -6.47 -8.40 13.23
CA LEU A 57 -5.57 -7.27 13.41
C LEU A 57 -5.74 -6.66 14.81
N PRO A 58 -4.66 -6.12 15.41
CA PRO A 58 -4.78 -5.41 16.67
C PRO A 58 -5.73 -4.22 16.53
N GLY A 59 -6.60 -4.02 17.52
CA GLY A 59 -7.41 -2.81 17.65
C GLY A 59 -6.55 -1.59 18.00
N LEU A 60 -7.17 -0.42 18.06
CA LEU A 60 -6.52 0.83 18.46
C LEU A 60 -5.72 0.66 19.76
N VAL A 61 -4.40 0.78 19.66
CA VAL A 61 -3.48 0.74 20.80
C VAL A 61 -3.26 2.19 21.24
N PRO A 62 -3.54 2.56 22.50
CA PRO A 62 -3.20 3.88 22.98
C PRO A 62 -1.68 4.06 23.02
N ALA A 63 -1.18 5.28 22.77
CA ALA A 63 0.24 5.61 22.74
C ALA A 63 0.99 5.20 24.01
N GLY A 64 0.27 5.16 25.14
CA GLY A 64 0.86 5.07 26.46
C GLY A 64 1.63 6.35 26.78
N LEU A 65 1.67 6.74 28.05
CA LEU A 65 2.61 7.77 28.49
C LEU A 65 3.91 7.06 28.86
N PRO A 66 5.03 7.26 28.15
CA PRO A 66 6.31 6.75 28.60
C PRO A 66 6.68 7.44 29.91
N GLU A 67 7.23 6.67 30.85
CA GLU A 67 7.61 7.19 32.17
C GLU A 67 8.62 8.35 32.03
N GLY A 68 8.25 9.54 32.53
CA GLY A 68 9.10 10.74 32.48
C GLY A 68 8.99 11.60 31.22
N VAL A 69 8.03 11.35 30.31
CA VAL A 69 7.78 12.24 29.16
C VAL A 69 6.91 13.43 29.57
N GLU A 70 7.41 14.64 29.32
CA GLU A 70 6.63 15.87 29.50
C GLU A 70 5.49 15.93 28.49
N VAL A 71 4.29 16.19 29.00
CA VAL A 71 3.08 16.41 28.20
C VAL A 71 3.27 17.70 27.37
N PRO A 72 3.12 17.67 26.03
CA PRO A 72 3.23 18.87 25.22
C PRO A 72 2.27 19.96 25.69
N GLU A 73 2.72 21.21 25.60
CA GLU A 73 1.95 22.37 26.03
C GLU A 73 0.57 22.41 25.33
N GLY A 74 -0.51 22.38 26.11
CA GLY A 74 -1.88 22.38 25.61
C GLY A 74 -2.55 21.00 25.48
N MET A 75 -1.89 19.90 25.85
CA MET A 75 -2.53 18.60 26.06
C MET A 75 -2.56 18.22 27.54
N THR A 76 -3.51 17.37 27.93
CA THR A 76 -3.50 16.67 29.22
C THR A 76 -2.84 15.30 29.08
N ALA A 77 -2.37 14.75 30.21
CA ALA A 77 -1.83 13.39 30.27
C ALA A 77 -2.89 12.36 29.83
N GLU A 78 -4.15 12.57 30.21
CA GLU A 78 -5.28 11.72 29.85
C GLU A 78 -5.57 11.77 28.35
N GLU A 79 -5.55 12.95 27.72
CA GLU A 79 -5.73 13.09 26.27
C GLU A 79 -4.62 12.41 25.48
N LEU A 80 -3.36 12.55 25.92
CA LEU A 80 -2.22 11.83 25.33
C LEU A 80 -2.34 10.32 25.49
N ALA A 81 -2.73 9.87 26.68
CA ALA A 81 -2.90 8.44 26.97
C ALA A 81 -4.03 7.80 26.16
N GLN A 82 -4.95 8.60 25.60
CA GLN A 82 -6.02 8.15 24.71
C GLN A 82 -5.68 8.31 23.21
N MET A 83 -4.60 9.01 22.86
CA MET A 83 -4.17 9.10 21.47
C MET A 83 -3.75 7.71 20.96
N PRO A 84 -4.06 7.34 19.71
CA PRO A 84 -3.54 6.12 19.12
C PRO A 84 -2.01 6.18 19.03
N ASP A 85 -1.36 5.07 19.35
CA ASP A 85 0.04 4.82 19.05
C ASP A 85 0.22 4.76 17.52
N ARG A 86 0.56 5.90 16.90
CA ARG A 86 0.76 6.03 15.45
C ARG A 86 1.92 5.19 14.91
N THR A 87 2.72 4.60 15.80
CA THR A 87 3.85 3.74 15.47
C THR A 87 3.43 2.28 15.21
N LYS A 88 2.15 1.95 15.45
CA LYS A 88 1.61 0.59 15.32
C LYS A 88 0.59 0.49 14.20
N LEU A 89 0.56 -0.67 13.57
CA LEU A 89 -0.59 -1.12 12.79
C LEU A 89 -1.78 -1.27 13.75
N ALA A 90 -2.94 -0.74 13.38
CA ALA A 90 -4.16 -0.93 14.15
C ALA A 90 -5.42 -0.79 13.30
N VAL A 91 -6.45 -1.56 13.59
CA VAL A 91 -7.83 -1.28 13.12
C VAL A 91 -8.44 -0.28 14.10
N ILE A 92 -8.80 0.89 13.60
CA ILE A 92 -9.41 1.98 14.38
C ILE A 92 -10.88 1.65 14.64
N ASP A 93 -11.61 1.37 13.57
CA ASP A 93 -13.03 1.04 13.59
C ASP A 93 -13.39 0.21 12.35
N TYR A 94 -14.51 -0.52 12.43
CA TYR A 94 -15.16 -1.11 11.25
C TYR A 94 -16.67 -1.26 11.45
N THR A 95 -17.41 -1.27 10.34
CA THR A 95 -18.83 -1.59 10.28
C THR A 95 -19.09 -2.66 9.22
N VAL A 96 -20.11 -3.49 9.47
CA VAL A 96 -20.54 -4.53 8.53
C VAL A 96 -21.94 -4.18 8.04
N GLU A 97 -22.08 -4.04 6.71
CA GLU A 97 -23.33 -3.67 6.05
C GLU A 97 -23.63 -4.68 4.94
N GLY A 98 -24.51 -5.65 5.24
CA GLY A 98 -24.79 -6.76 4.33
C GLY A 98 -23.54 -7.59 4.06
N SER A 99 -23.03 -7.55 2.84
CA SER A 99 -21.79 -8.24 2.42
C SER A 99 -20.57 -7.32 2.35
N ALA A 100 -20.69 -6.05 2.74
CA ALA A 100 -19.59 -5.08 2.73
C ALA A 100 -19.05 -4.85 4.14
N VAL A 101 -17.74 -4.60 4.23
CA VAL A 101 -17.08 -4.17 5.47
C VAL A 101 -16.40 -2.83 5.19
N ASN A 102 -16.79 -1.80 5.94
CA ASN A 102 -16.12 -0.50 5.92
C ASN A 102 -15.18 -0.46 7.12
N ALA A 103 -13.89 -0.27 6.90
CA ALA A 103 -12.92 -0.25 7.98
C ALA A 103 -11.99 0.95 7.87
N ARG A 104 -11.59 1.47 9.03
CA ARG A 104 -10.51 2.44 9.14
C ARG A 104 -9.30 1.75 9.75
N VAL A 105 -8.20 1.73 9.00
CA VAL A 105 -6.94 1.09 9.41
C VAL A 105 -5.85 2.15 9.50
N GLN A 106 -5.03 2.08 10.54
CA GLN A 106 -3.82 2.86 10.72
C GLN A 106 -2.61 2.03 10.30
N LEU A 107 -1.75 2.60 9.46
CA LEU A 107 -0.52 1.97 8.99
C LEU A 107 0.68 2.86 9.37
N PRO A 108 1.67 2.34 10.11
CA PRO A 108 2.94 3.04 10.30
C PRO A 108 3.77 2.96 9.00
N ALA A 109 4.74 3.85 8.84
CA ALA A 109 5.74 3.69 7.79
C ALA A 109 6.52 2.39 8.02
N SER A 110 6.60 1.52 7.02
CA SER A 110 7.38 0.28 7.08
C SER A 110 8.88 0.56 6.98
N GLN A 111 9.25 1.63 6.27
CA GLN A 111 10.58 2.21 6.34
C GLN A 111 10.57 3.71 6.02
N ALA A 112 11.47 4.44 6.66
CA ALA A 112 11.65 5.87 6.50
C ALA A 112 13.13 6.23 6.60
N ALA A 113 13.56 7.22 5.81
CA ALA A 113 14.87 7.84 5.92
C ALA A 113 14.80 9.27 5.36
N PHE A 114 15.79 10.10 5.64
CA PHE A 114 16.04 11.29 4.84
C PHE A 114 17.40 11.17 4.15
N ILE A 115 17.56 11.91 3.05
CA ILE A 115 18.83 12.06 2.32
C ILE A 115 19.20 13.54 2.32
N ALA A 116 20.49 13.83 2.33
CA ALA A 116 21.01 15.20 2.41
C ALA A 116 22.10 15.43 1.35
N SER A 117 21.98 16.51 0.58
CA SER A 117 22.92 16.80 -0.52
C SER A 117 24.29 17.25 -0.03
N GLY A 118 24.37 17.81 1.18
CA GLY A 118 25.64 18.16 1.82
C GLY A 118 26.44 16.96 2.32
N PHE A 119 25.80 15.79 2.46
CA PHE A 119 26.43 14.54 2.86
C PHE A 119 26.04 13.41 1.90
N PRO A 120 26.49 13.47 0.63
CA PRO A 120 25.84 12.76 -0.45
C PRO A 120 25.99 11.23 -0.41
N THR A 121 26.96 10.73 0.36
CA THR A 121 27.24 9.30 0.59
C THR A 121 26.78 8.80 1.96
N SER A 122 26.31 9.70 2.84
CA SER A 122 25.86 9.33 4.18
C SER A 122 24.47 8.71 4.16
N ASN A 123 24.26 7.78 5.09
CA ASN A 123 22.96 7.17 5.38
C ASN A 123 22.41 7.72 6.71
N PHE A 124 21.12 8.04 6.75
CA PHE A 124 20.47 8.63 7.92
C PHE A 124 19.33 7.79 8.49
N SER A 125 19.24 6.50 8.15
CA SER A 125 18.13 5.63 8.60
C SER A 125 18.09 5.34 10.10
N SER A 126 19.22 5.50 10.79
CA SER A 126 19.31 5.40 12.25
C SER A 126 18.89 6.69 12.96
N SER A 127 18.66 7.79 12.23
CA SER A 127 18.23 9.06 12.80
C SER A 127 16.86 8.93 13.47
N SER A 128 16.72 9.51 14.66
CA SER A 128 15.40 9.71 15.32
C SER A 128 14.54 10.75 14.61
N PHE A 129 15.10 11.44 13.62
CA PHE A 129 14.44 12.53 12.90
C PHE A 129 14.52 12.36 11.38
N LEU A 130 13.50 12.86 10.70
CA LEU A 130 13.48 13.11 9.26
C LEU A 130 13.56 14.61 9.04
N ASN A 131 14.36 15.03 8.06
CA ASN A 131 14.50 16.43 7.70
C ASN A 131 14.04 16.67 6.27
N LEU A 132 13.45 17.84 6.02
CA LEU A 132 12.90 18.22 4.72
C LEU A 132 13.16 19.71 4.46
N GLY A 133 13.64 20.06 3.26
CA GLY A 133 13.89 21.45 2.83
C GLY A 133 15.38 21.77 2.71
N TRP A 134 15.77 23.02 2.95
CA TRP A 134 17.16 23.46 2.87
C TRP A 134 17.74 23.90 4.22
N ASP A 135 18.83 23.26 4.64
CA ASP A 135 19.64 23.67 5.77
C ASP A 135 20.92 24.38 5.30
N ARG A 136 21.18 25.59 5.80
CA ARG A 136 22.38 26.37 5.45
C ARG A 136 23.64 25.91 6.17
N ASN A 137 23.50 25.07 7.20
CA ASN A 137 24.58 24.77 8.15
C ASN A 137 25.21 23.39 7.95
N GLY A 138 24.88 22.69 6.87
CA GLY A 138 25.61 21.48 6.49
C GLY A 138 24.80 20.52 5.64
N ASN A 139 23.54 20.23 5.99
CA ASN A 139 22.78 19.21 5.27
C ASN A 139 22.37 19.65 3.84
N ASN A 140 22.30 20.96 3.59
CA ASN A 140 21.84 21.54 2.32
C ASN A 140 20.43 21.03 1.98
N ALA A 141 20.20 20.58 0.75
CA ALA A 141 18.90 20.03 0.34
C ALA A 141 18.64 18.69 1.03
N MET A 142 17.48 18.58 1.67
CA MET A 142 17.03 17.41 2.42
C MET A 142 15.68 16.93 1.90
N ARG A 143 15.60 15.63 1.64
CA ARG A 143 14.40 14.96 1.13
C ARG A 143 14.08 13.76 2.00
N MET A 144 12.80 13.52 2.24
CA MET A 144 12.35 12.34 2.98
C MET A 144 11.99 11.23 2.00
N LEU A 145 12.25 10.00 2.39
CA LEU A 145 11.76 8.80 1.74
C LEU A 145 10.88 8.03 2.72
N LEU A 146 9.68 7.68 2.29
CA LEU A 146 8.68 7.01 3.11
C LEU A 146 8.08 5.84 2.32
N GLN A 147 7.97 4.69 2.95
CA GLN A 147 7.22 3.55 2.42
C GLN A 147 6.28 3.02 3.50
N PHE A 148 5.13 2.53 3.06
CA PHE A 148 4.12 1.91 3.92
C PHE A 148 3.91 0.48 3.46
N ASP A 149 3.63 -0.44 4.38
CA ASP A 149 3.23 -1.80 4.04
C ASP A 149 1.70 -1.88 4.00
N LEU A 150 1.13 -2.24 2.85
CA LEU A 150 -0.31 -2.38 2.65
C LEU A 150 -0.78 -3.82 2.75
N SER A 151 0.10 -4.79 3.00
CA SER A 151 -0.23 -6.23 3.02
C SER A 151 -1.23 -6.61 4.13
N ALA A 152 -1.38 -5.77 5.15
CA ALA A 152 -2.41 -5.90 6.18
C ALA A 152 -3.81 -5.57 5.68
N LEU A 153 -3.95 -4.89 4.52
CA LEU A 153 -5.24 -4.60 3.92
C LEU A 153 -5.73 -5.81 3.11
N PRO A 154 -7.04 -6.13 3.13
CA PRO A 154 -7.62 -7.17 2.29
C PRO A 154 -7.33 -6.91 0.80
N ALA A 155 -7.04 -7.96 0.03
CA ALA A 155 -6.65 -7.85 -1.38
C ALA A 155 -7.73 -7.23 -2.29
N ASN A 156 -8.99 -7.17 -1.84
CA ASN A 156 -10.11 -6.55 -2.52
C ASN A 156 -10.58 -5.24 -1.85
N ALA A 157 -9.75 -4.64 -0.99
CA ALA A 157 -10.06 -3.36 -0.36
C ALA A 157 -10.23 -2.27 -1.42
N GLN A 158 -11.20 -1.38 -1.21
CA GLN A 158 -11.35 -0.17 -2.00
C GLN A 158 -11.02 1.04 -1.13
N ILE A 159 -10.08 1.88 -1.59
CA ILE A 159 -9.62 3.02 -0.81
C ILE A 159 -10.58 4.20 -0.96
N SER A 160 -11.54 4.31 -0.04
CA SER A 160 -12.49 5.42 0.04
C SER A 160 -11.79 6.76 0.35
N SER A 161 -10.89 6.77 1.33
CA SER A 161 -10.12 7.95 1.74
C SER A 161 -8.85 7.54 2.45
N ALA A 162 -7.80 8.36 2.37
CA ALA A 162 -6.61 8.23 3.21
C ALA A 162 -6.09 9.59 3.67
N SER A 163 -5.50 9.61 4.87
CA SER A 163 -4.83 10.77 5.45
C SER A 163 -3.48 10.35 6.03
N PHE A 164 -2.48 11.22 5.92
CA PHE A 164 -1.21 11.01 6.61
C PHE A 164 -1.19 11.74 7.95
N PHE A 165 -0.33 11.28 8.86
CA PHE A 165 0.00 11.93 10.11
C PHE A 165 1.52 11.96 10.25
N ILE A 166 2.07 13.07 10.72
CA ILE A 166 3.49 13.19 11.00
C ILE A 166 3.72 14.20 12.13
N ASN A 167 4.61 13.92 13.06
CA ASN A 167 4.88 14.80 14.18
C ASN A 167 6.07 15.73 13.89
N GLN A 168 5.80 17.03 13.71
CA GLN A 168 6.79 18.07 13.42
C GLN A 168 7.46 18.57 14.70
N SER A 169 8.76 18.34 14.84
CA SER A 169 9.52 18.73 16.04
C SER A 169 10.19 20.09 15.93
N LEU A 170 10.57 20.52 14.72
CA LEU A 170 11.35 21.74 14.52
C LEU A 170 10.98 22.44 13.22
N ILE A 171 10.94 23.77 13.30
CA ILE A 171 10.66 24.68 12.18
C ILE A 171 11.85 25.63 12.07
N THR A 172 12.50 25.65 10.90
CA THR A 172 13.53 26.64 10.58
C THR A 172 13.10 27.49 9.38
N PRO A 173 13.26 28.83 9.45
CA PRO A 173 13.66 29.60 10.63
C PRO A 173 12.61 29.55 11.75
N ALA A 174 13.02 29.77 13.00
CA ALA A 174 12.14 29.61 14.17
C ALA A 174 10.91 30.56 14.16
N ASN A 175 11.00 31.68 13.43
CA ASN A 175 9.93 32.65 13.26
C ASN A 175 9.20 32.52 11.90
N ASP A 176 9.36 31.41 11.19
CA ASP A 176 8.68 31.18 9.92
C ASP A 176 7.17 31.06 10.15
N SER A 177 6.40 32.05 9.71
CA SER A 177 4.94 32.07 9.84
C SER A 177 4.22 31.52 8.62
N GLN A 178 4.95 30.98 7.64
CA GLN A 178 4.41 30.50 6.37
C GLN A 178 4.46 28.98 6.29
N SER A 179 3.43 28.40 5.68
CA SER A 179 3.46 26.98 5.36
C SER A 179 4.51 26.68 4.29
N MET A 180 5.21 25.56 4.41
CA MET A 180 6.19 25.10 3.43
C MET A 180 5.51 24.16 2.44
N SER A 181 5.54 24.50 1.15
CA SER A 181 5.09 23.58 0.11
C SER A 181 6.01 22.37 0.00
N PHE A 182 5.45 21.21 -0.32
CA PHE A 182 6.22 20.03 -0.67
C PHE A 182 5.62 19.32 -1.88
N ARG A 183 6.46 18.56 -2.55
CA ARG A 183 6.08 17.63 -3.62
C ARG A 183 6.36 16.21 -3.18
N ALA A 184 5.34 15.36 -3.27
CA ALA A 184 5.51 13.91 -3.16
C ALA A 184 5.58 13.30 -4.57
N GLN A 185 6.51 12.37 -4.77
CA GLN A 185 6.67 11.63 -6.02
C GLN A 185 6.79 10.14 -5.73
N LEU A 186 6.17 9.31 -6.56
CA LEU A 186 6.34 7.85 -6.50
C LEU A 186 7.81 7.48 -6.76
N MET A 187 8.34 6.57 -5.95
CA MET A 187 9.68 6.00 -6.19
C MET A 187 9.64 5.04 -7.38
N GLN A 188 10.53 5.24 -8.35
CA GLN A 188 10.61 4.41 -9.55
C GLN A 188 11.43 3.13 -9.33
N GLN A 189 12.20 3.04 -8.26
CA GLN A 189 13.02 1.87 -7.91
C GLN A 189 12.84 1.56 -6.42
N SER A 190 12.98 0.28 -6.06
CA SER A 190 13.01 -0.14 -4.67
C SER A 190 14.22 0.48 -3.96
N TRP A 191 14.06 0.77 -2.68
CA TRP A 191 15.11 1.32 -1.83
C TRP A 191 15.05 0.65 -0.46
N SER A 192 16.16 0.75 0.27
CA SER A 192 16.27 0.28 1.65
C SER A 192 16.77 1.43 2.51
N ALA A 193 16.08 1.69 3.62
CA ALA A 193 16.51 2.68 4.60
C ALA A 193 17.98 2.46 5.00
N GLY A 194 18.43 1.22 5.18
CA GLY A 194 19.81 0.92 5.60
C GLY A 194 20.92 1.24 4.59
N SER A 195 20.59 1.51 3.32
CA SER A 195 21.59 1.77 2.27
C SER A 195 21.31 2.99 1.40
N VAL A 196 20.17 3.66 1.61
CA VAL A 196 19.80 4.84 0.82
C VAL A 196 20.69 6.04 1.13
N THR A 197 21.09 6.77 0.10
CA THR A 197 21.93 7.97 0.17
C THR A 197 21.44 8.99 -0.84
N TRP A 198 21.89 10.23 -0.76
CA TRP A 198 21.56 11.23 -1.79
C TRP A 198 21.97 10.76 -3.19
N ASN A 199 23.19 10.23 -3.32
CA ASN A 199 23.75 9.80 -4.60
C ASN A 199 22.93 8.72 -5.29
N ASN A 200 22.31 7.81 -4.54
CA ASN A 200 21.56 6.70 -5.13
C ASN A 200 20.05 6.93 -5.20
N ALA A 201 19.49 7.93 -4.51
CA ALA A 201 18.04 8.12 -4.44
C ALA A 201 17.48 9.43 -4.96
N ASN A 202 18.30 10.50 -5.04
CA ASN A 202 17.78 11.84 -5.35
C ASN A 202 17.07 11.96 -6.72
N PHE A 203 17.38 11.05 -7.65
CA PHE A 203 16.82 11.02 -9.01
C PHE A 203 15.81 9.89 -9.22
N LEU A 204 15.36 9.21 -8.17
CA LEU A 204 14.44 8.08 -8.26
C LEU A 204 12.96 8.47 -8.19
N GLY A 205 12.65 9.78 -8.08
CA GLY A 205 11.27 10.27 -8.08
C GLY A 205 10.66 10.27 -9.49
N GLY A 206 9.45 9.72 -9.62
CA GLY A 206 8.67 9.66 -10.86
C GLY A 206 7.45 10.57 -10.82
N THR A 207 6.27 10.00 -11.08
CA THR A 207 4.98 10.71 -11.09
C THR A 207 4.77 11.49 -9.80
N ALA A 208 4.48 12.78 -9.97
CA ALA A 208 4.22 13.70 -8.87
C ALA A 208 2.73 13.81 -8.56
N PHE A 209 2.41 13.92 -7.27
CA PHE A 209 1.08 14.30 -6.80
C PHE A 209 0.94 15.82 -6.74
N PRO A 210 -0.28 16.36 -6.58
CA PRO A 210 -0.48 17.77 -6.28
C PRO A 210 0.41 18.25 -5.12
N LEU A 211 0.78 19.53 -5.14
CA LEU A 211 1.60 20.08 -4.07
C LEU A 211 0.85 20.01 -2.73
N GLY A 212 1.54 19.47 -1.73
CA GLY A 212 1.11 19.53 -0.34
C GLY A 212 1.69 20.77 0.36
N SER A 213 1.24 21.00 1.59
CA SER A 213 1.73 22.09 2.43
C SER A 213 1.92 21.61 3.86
N ILE A 214 3.02 22.04 4.47
CA ILE A 214 3.37 21.76 5.87
C ILE A 214 3.19 23.05 6.66
N PRO A 215 2.26 23.09 7.63
CA PRO A 215 2.01 24.28 8.42
C PRO A 215 3.21 24.64 9.32
N PRO A 216 3.37 25.92 9.68
CA PRO A 216 4.40 26.39 10.58
C PRO A 216 4.01 26.16 12.06
N VAL A 217 3.63 24.94 12.41
CA VAL A 217 3.26 24.57 13.79
C VAL A 217 3.98 23.29 14.23
N ALA A 218 4.51 23.27 15.44
CA ALA A 218 5.08 22.06 16.03
C ALA A 218 3.96 21.11 16.49
N GLY A 219 4.24 19.81 16.51
CA GLY A 219 3.28 18.77 16.85
C GLY A 219 2.70 18.05 15.64
N TRP A 220 1.58 17.37 15.84
CA TRP A 220 0.94 16.54 14.82
C TRP A 220 0.38 17.34 13.65
N VAL A 221 0.87 17.01 12.46
CA VAL A 221 0.40 17.52 11.18
C VAL A 221 -0.33 16.40 10.44
N THR A 222 -1.42 16.75 9.75
CA THR A 222 -2.18 15.83 8.91
C THR A 222 -2.52 16.45 7.56
N GLY A 223 -2.77 15.60 6.56
CA GLY A 223 -3.24 16.03 5.25
C GLY A 223 -3.76 14.86 4.42
N ASN A 224 -4.37 15.19 3.28
CA ASN A 224 -4.95 14.19 2.37
C ASN A 224 -3.85 13.35 1.71
N ALA A 225 -4.02 12.03 1.69
CA ALA A 225 -3.14 11.07 1.03
C ALA A 225 -3.92 10.09 0.11
N THR A 226 -5.17 10.40 -0.21
CA THR A 226 -6.09 9.49 -0.89
C THR A 226 -5.55 9.07 -2.27
N ASP A 227 -5.07 10.03 -3.06
CA ASP A 227 -4.55 9.75 -4.40
C ASP A 227 -3.26 8.92 -4.35
N VAL A 228 -2.42 9.12 -3.34
CA VAL A 228 -1.20 8.33 -3.12
C VAL A 228 -1.55 6.87 -2.84
N VAL A 229 -2.46 6.63 -1.89
CA VAL A 229 -2.81 5.27 -1.47
C VAL A 229 -3.58 4.55 -2.59
N ARG A 230 -4.45 5.25 -3.32
CA ARG A 230 -5.13 4.70 -4.50
C ARG A 230 -4.15 4.33 -5.63
N ALA A 231 -3.09 5.12 -5.83
CA ALA A 231 -2.07 4.78 -6.82
C ALA A 231 -1.41 3.43 -6.50
N TRP A 232 -1.06 3.18 -5.23
CA TRP A 232 -0.50 1.90 -4.79
C TRP A 232 -1.48 0.73 -4.89
N ASP A 233 -2.76 0.96 -4.60
CA ASP A 233 -3.82 -0.05 -4.70
C ASP A 233 -4.09 -0.48 -6.16
N SER A 234 -3.92 0.43 -7.12
CA SER A 234 -4.19 0.20 -8.55
C SER A 234 -3.19 -0.72 -9.29
N GLY A 235 -2.26 -1.36 -8.57
CA GLY A 235 -1.28 -2.32 -9.12
C GLY A 235 0.11 -1.73 -9.39
N GLU A 236 0.33 -0.44 -9.11
CA GLU A 236 1.69 0.11 -9.07
C GLU A 236 2.46 -0.51 -7.90
N PRO A 237 3.67 -1.05 -8.11
CA PRO A 237 4.48 -1.54 -7.02
C PRO A 237 4.68 -0.44 -5.97
N ASN A 238 4.21 -0.68 -4.73
CA ASN A 238 4.42 0.25 -3.64
C ASN A 238 5.91 0.30 -3.26
N ARG A 239 6.65 1.18 -3.93
CA ARG A 239 8.07 1.48 -3.69
C ARG A 239 8.25 2.68 -2.77
N GLY A 240 7.16 3.21 -2.23
CA GLY A 240 7.15 4.42 -1.41
C GLY A 240 7.22 5.73 -2.21
N LEU A 241 7.52 6.80 -1.48
CA LEU A 241 7.61 8.17 -1.97
C LEU A 241 8.99 8.75 -1.70
N ILE A 242 9.40 9.68 -2.58
CA ILE A 242 10.34 10.75 -2.21
C ILE A 242 9.55 12.04 -2.04
N ILE A 243 9.81 12.74 -0.94
CA ILE A 243 9.19 14.02 -0.59
C ILE A 243 10.25 15.10 -0.63
N THR A 244 10.01 16.11 -1.46
CA THR A 244 10.90 17.26 -1.66
C THR A 244 10.21 18.52 -1.15
N GLY A 245 10.84 19.23 -0.21
CA GLY A 245 10.33 20.48 0.35
C GLY A 245 10.81 21.72 -0.41
N ASP A 246 10.79 22.86 0.26
CA ASP A 246 11.43 24.08 -0.23
C ASP A 246 12.96 23.96 -0.09
N GLU A 247 13.64 23.68 -1.20
CA GLU A 247 15.10 23.56 -1.25
C GLU A 247 15.78 24.88 -1.66
N THR A 248 15.09 26.03 -1.56
CA THR A 248 15.65 27.33 -1.94
C THR A 248 16.77 27.75 -0.97
N PRO A 249 18.04 27.83 -1.41
CA PRO A 249 19.16 28.08 -0.49
C PRO A 249 19.07 29.43 0.23
N SER A 250 18.56 30.45 -0.46
CA SER A 250 18.37 31.80 0.09
C SER A 250 17.23 31.89 1.10
N ALA A 251 16.35 30.89 1.18
CA ALA A 251 15.34 30.79 2.24
C ALA A 251 15.96 30.10 3.46
N GLY A 252 16.73 29.02 3.27
CA GLY A 252 17.26 28.22 4.40
C GLY A 252 16.15 27.66 5.27
N ARG A 253 15.04 27.32 4.63
CA ARG A 253 13.83 26.84 5.26
C ARG A 253 13.85 25.33 5.31
N TRP A 254 13.69 24.75 6.49
CA TRP A 254 13.53 23.32 6.63
C TRP A 254 12.62 22.95 7.81
N ARG A 255 12.17 21.71 7.80
CA ARG A 255 11.31 21.12 8.83
C ARG A 255 11.94 19.82 9.31
N GLN A 256 11.78 19.55 10.61
CA GLN A 256 12.15 18.29 11.23
C GLN A 256 10.91 17.57 11.72
N PHE A 257 10.92 16.26 11.58
CA PHE A 257 9.86 15.38 12.05
C PHE A 257 10.47 14.21 12.81
N PHE A 258 9.73 13.64 13.75
CA PHE A 258 10.12 12.37 14.34
C PHE A 258 10.02 11.24 13.30
N SER A 259 11.04 10.38 13.22
CA SER A 259 11.09 9.32 12.18
C SER A 259 10.20 8.11 12.47
N ARG A 260 9.75 7.98 13.72
CA ARG A 260 8.97 6.83 14.21
C ARG A 260 7.81 7.26 15.10
N GLN A 261 7.36 8.52 15.03
CA GLN A 261 6.18 9.00 15.76
C GLN A 261 5.29 9.71 14.75
#